data_AF-A0A7S3V3N7-F1
#
_entry.id   AF-A0A7S3V3N7-F1
#
_cell.length_a   1.000
_cell.length_b   1.000
_cell.length_c   1.000
_cell.angle_alpha   90.00
_cell.angle_beta   90.00
_cell.angle_gamma   90.00
#
_symmetry.space_group_name_H-M   'P 1'
#
loop_
_entity.id
_entity.type
_entity.pdbx_description
1 polymer ?
#
loop_
_entity_poly.entity_id
_entity_poly.type
_entity_poly.pdbx_seq_one_letter_code
_entity_poly.pdbx_strand_id
1 'polypeptide(L)'
;QLEEEEVLVDLNTIADTLNSEAVNDENDYGSYVRLGEIKISSDERYLACTLSFDSGAEWFKAYIKDLETGCFDTVDVIDRVHSIEWGEISTEPCLYYTVSDELARPYRVLRHILGSRMNDDAIIYE
;
A
#
# COMPACT_ATOMS: atom_id res chain seq x y z
N GLN A 1 -6.39 -6.21 31.96
CA GLN A 1 -6.61 -5.11 30.99
C GLN A 1 -7.51 -5.67 29.91
N LEU A 2 -8.58 -4.96 29.55
CA LEU A 2 -9.32 -5.28 28.33
C LEU A 2 -8.46 -4.80 27.18
N GLU A 3 -8.14 -5.68 26.24
CA GLU A 3 -7.55 -5.29 24.97
C GLU A 3 -8.63 -4.52 24.22
N GLU A 4 -8.39 -3.25 23.93
CA GLU A 4 -9.26 -2.47 23.03
C GLU A 4 -8.88 -2.84 21.60
N GLU A 5 -9.86 -3.22 20.79
CA GLU A 5 -9.67 -3.52 19.37
C GLU A 5 -9.57 -2.20 18.58
N GLU A 6 -8.56 -2.10 17.71
CA GLU A 6 -8.37 -0.96 16.80
C GLU A 6 -8.60 -1.36 15.34
N VAL A 7 -9.40 -0.57 14.61
CA VAL A 7 -9.59 -0.75 13.16
C VAL A 7 -8.46 -0.05 12.41
N LEU A 8 -7.50 -0.82 11.91
CA LEU A 8 -6.32 -0.27 11.23
C LEU A 8 -6.61 0.14 9.77
N VAL A 9 -7.43 -0.63 9.05
CA VAL A 9 -7.85 -0.36 7.66
C VAL A 9 -9.33 -0.67 7.51
N ASP A 10 -10.13 0.34 7.15
CA ASP A 10 -11.55 0.17 6.84
C ASP A 10 -11.77 0.24 5.33
N LEU A 11 -11.95 -0.93 4.71
CA LEU A 11 -12.17 -1.05 3.27
C LEU A 11 -13.50 -0.44 2.82
N ASN A 12 -14.52 -0.42 3.68
CA ASN A 12 -15.81 0.18 3.33
C ASN A 12 -15.67 1.70 3.25
N THR A 13 -14.99 2.31 4.23
CA THR A 13 -14.70 3.74 4.20
C THR A 13 -13.86 4.13 2.97
N ILE A 14 -12.88 3.31 2.58
CA ILE A 14 -12.09 3.54 1.36
C ILE A 14 -12.97 3.43 0.10
N ALA A 15 -13.79 2.39 0.01
CA ALA A 15 -14.72 2.18 -1.10
C ALA A 15 -15.71 3.35 -1.25
N ASP A 16 -16.33 3.77 -0.15
CA ASP A 16 -17.28 4.89 -0.10
C ASP A 16 -16.63 6.22 -0.53
N THR A 17 -15.38 6.45 -0.13
CA THR A 17 -14.63 7.64 -0.54
C THR A 17 -14.45 7.67 -2.06
N LEU A 18 -14.11 6.54 -2.67
CA LEU A 18 -13.93 6.43 -4.13
C LEU A 18 -15.26 6.59 -4.89
N ASN A 19 -16.35 6.01 -4.38
CA ASN A 19 -17.68 6.21 -4.94
C ASN A 19 -18.10 7.69 -4.93
N SER A 20 -17.71 8.44 -3.89
CA SER A 20 -18.06 9.86 -3.79
C SER A 20 -17.33 10.74 -4.81
N GLU A 21 -16.16 10.29 -5.30
CA GLU A 21 -15.40 10.96 -6.36
C GLU A 21 -15.82 10.51 -7.77
N ALA A 22 -16.38 9.31 -7.92
CA ALA A 22 -16.91 8.79 -9.18
C ALA A 22 -18.28 9.43 -9.49
N VAL A 23 -18.32 10.34 -10.46
CA VAL A 23 -19.56 10.97 -10.93
C VAL A 23 -20.49 9.93 -11.55
N ASN A 24 -21.62 9.63 -10.88
CA ASN A 24 -22.85 8.98 -11.39
C ASN A 24 -22.75 8.33 -12.79
N ASP A 25 -22.03 7.21 -12.92
CA ASP A 25 -22.16 6.34 -14.07
C ASP A 25 -23.19 5.25 -13.73
N GLU A 26 -24.23 5.16 -14.54
CA GLU A 26 -25.41 4.31 -14.34
C GLU A 26 -25.09 2.80 -14.48
N ASN A 27 -23.85 2.48 -14.88
CA ASN A 27 -23.30 1.12 -14.97
C ASN A 27 -22.22 0.82 -13.91
N ASP A 28 -22.03 1.70 -12.93
CA ASP A 28 -21.07 1.45 -11.86
C ASP A 28 -21.61 0.39 -10.90
N TYR A 29 -21.00 -0.80 -10.92
CA TYR A 29 -21.37 -1.93 -10.05
C TYR A 29 -20.92 -1.73 -8.58
N GLY A 30 -20.63 -0.47 -8.20
CA GLY A 30 -20.04 -0.06 -6.93
C GLY A 30 -18.52 -0.07 -7.00
N SER A 31 -17.88 0.86 -6.28
CA SER A 31 -16.43 0.91 -6.10
C SER A 31 -15.87 -0.45 -5.73
N TYR A 32 -14.99 -0.96 -6.57
CA TYR A 32 -14.22 -2.16 -6.26
C TYR A 32 -12.96 -1.77 -5.47
N VAL A 33 -12.74 -2.43 -4.34
CA VAL A 33 -11.45 -2.38 -3.64
C VAL A 33 -11.09 -3.79 -3.18
N ARG A 34 -9.85 -4.19 -3.45
CA ARG A 34 -9.27 -5.44 -3.00
C ARG A 34 -8.03 -5.18 -2.16
N LEU A 35 -8.04 -5.66 -0.94
CA LEU A 35 -6.86 -5.73 -0.08
C LEU A 35 -5.99 -6.92 -0.49
N GLY A 36 -4.69 -6.69 -0.67
CA GLY A 36 -3.69 -7.72 -0.92
C GLY A 36 -3.01 -8.15 0.38
N GLU A 37 -1.94 -7.46 0.75
CA GLU A 37 -1.16 -7.71 1.96
C GLU A 37 -1.38 -6.58 2.99
N ILE A 38 -1.24 -6.93 4.27
CA ILE A 38 -1.11 -5.99 5.39
C ILE A 38 0.12 -6.40 6.19
N LYS A 39 1.02 -5.46 6.44
CA LYS A 39 2.25 -5.64 7.20
C LYS A 39 2.42 -4.49 8.18
N ILE A 40 2.69 -4.79 9.44
CA ILE A 40 3.00 -3.79 10.47
C ILE A 40 4.52 -3.75 10.63
N SER A 41 5.09 -2.56 10.78
CA SER A 41 6.52 -2.37 11.02
C SER A 41 6.94 -2.97 12.37
N SER A 42 8.23 -3.26 12.52
CA SER A 42 8.83 -3.82 13.74
C SER A 42 8.61 -2.96 14.99
N ASP A 43 8.50 -1.64 14.82
CA ASP A 43 8.24 -0.67 15.87
C ASP A 43 6.74 -0.38 16.09
N GLU A 44 5.86 -1.13 15.41
CA GLU A 44 4.39 -1.00 15.45
C GLU A 44 3.85 0.38 15.07
N ARG A 45 4.70 1.26 14.53
CA ARG A 45 4.32 2.63 14.18
C ARG A 45 3.68 2.74 12.79
N TYR A 46 4.08 1.89 11.85
CA TYR A 46 3.67 1.99 10.47
C TYR A 46 2.94 0.73 10.01
N LEU A 47 1.89 0.93 9.22
CA LEU A 47 1.20 -0.13 8.49
C LEU A 47 1.46 0.07 7.00
N ALA A 48 1.95 -0.96 6.33
CA ALA A 48 1.96 -1.03 4.88
C ALA A 48 0.84 -1.96 4.42
N CYS A 49 0.06 -1.52 3.43
CA CYS A 49 -0.94 -2.37 2.80
C CYS A 49 -0.94 -2.22 1.29
N THR A 50 -1.40 -3.25 0.58
CA THR A 50 -1.58 -3.19 -0.86
C THR A 50 -3.06 -3.19 -1.22
N LEU A 51 -3.49 -2.26 -2.07
CA LEU A 51 -4.87 -2.11 -2.53
C LEU A 51 -4.94 -2.14 -4.06
N SER A 52 -5.91 -2.86 -4.61
CA SER A 52 -6.28 -2.78 -6.03
C SER A 52 -7.69 -2.22 -6.15
N PHE A 53 -7.87 -1.30 -7.08
CA PHE A 53 -9.18 -0.73 -7.44
C PHE A 53 -9.69 -1.24 -8.79
N ASP A 54 -8.91 -2.11 -9.43
CA ASP A 54 -9.28 -2.80 -10.66
C ASP A 54 -9.49 -4.29 -10.34
N SER A 55 -10.68 -4.79 -10.69
CA SER A 55 -11.09 -6.18 -10.44
C SER A 55 -10.29 -7.21 -11.24
N GLY A 56 -9.65 -6.79 -12.34
CA GLY A 56 -8.81 -7.63 -13.20
C GLY A 56 -7.31 -7.45 -13.00
N ALA A 57 -6.86 -6.46 -12.22
CA ALA A 57 -5.43 -6.23 -12.03
C ALA A 57 -4.80 -7.33 -11.16
N GLU A 58 -3.64 -7.83 -11.59
CA GLU A 58 -2.79 -8.75 -10.81
C GLU A 58 -1.79 -8.00 -9.92
N TRP A 59 -1.74 -6.68 -10.05
CA TRP A 59 -0.87 -5.78 -9.29
C TRP A 59 -1.71 -4.86 -8.40
N PHE A 60 -1.03 -4.25 -7.44
CA PHE A 60 -1.63 -3.39 -6.43
C PHE A 60 -0.86 -2.07 -6.34
N LYS A 61 -1.47 -1.10 -5.66
CA LYS A 61 -0.76 0.05 -5.11
C LYS A 61 -0.42 -0.23 -3.66
N ALA A 62 0.82 -0.03 -3.25
CA ALA A 62 1.19 -0.04 -1.85
C ALA A 62 0.94 1.33 -1.22
N TYR A 63 0.43 1.32 0.01
CA TYR A 63 0.17 2.48 0.85
C TYR A 63 0.87 2.28 2.18
N ILE A 64 1.40 3.36 2.75
CA ILE A 64 1.95 3.38 4.10
C ILE A 64 1.05 4.29 4.96
N LYS A 65 0.70 3.83 6.17
CA LYS A 65 -0.08 4.55 7.17
C LYS A 65 0.76 4.71 8.42
N ASP A 66 0.91 5.93 8.91
CA ASP A 66 1.44 6.19 10.25
C ASP A 66 0.30 5.97 11.25
N LEU A 67 0.46 4.98 12.13
CA LEU A 67 -0.55 4.56 13.11
C LEU A 67 -0.62 5.51 14.31
N GLU A 68 0.43 6.28 14.61
CA GLU A 68 0.36 7.32 15.66
C GLU A 68 -0.56 8.46 15.23
N THR A 69 -0.50 8.86 13.95
CA THR A 69 -1.32 9.93 13.39
C THR A 69 -2.66 9.44 12.84
N GLY A 70 -2.76 8.15 12.50
CA GLY A 70 -3.89 7.56 11.80
C GLY A 70 -3.99 7.93 10.32
N CYS A 71 -3.01 8.63 9.77
CA CYS A 71 -3.02 9.13 8.39
C CYS A 71 -2.22 8.23 7.44
N PHE A 72 -2.74 8.06 6.22
CA PHE A 72 -1.94 7.51 5.12
C PHE A 72 -0.92 8.55 4.65
N ASP A 73 0.32 8.13 4.49
CA ASP A 73 1.32 8.91 3.79
C ASP A 73 1.07 8.79 2.29
N THR A 74 0.55 9.87 1.70
CA THR A 74 0.25 9.91 0.26
C THR A 74 1.49 10.14 -0.59
N VAL A 75 2.64 10.48 0.03
CA VAL A 75 3.92 10.62 -0.66
C VAL A 75 4.50 9.24 -1.03
N ASP A 76 4.17 8.22 -0.25
CA ASP A 76 4.79 6.89 -0.33
C ASP A 76 3.87 5.85 -1.02
N VAL A 77 3.10 6.28 -2.04
CA VAL A 77 2.20 5.40 -2.81
C VAL A 77 2.94 4.74 -3.97
N ILE A 78 3.21 3.44 -3.88
CA ILE A 78 4.01 2.70 -4.86
C ILE A 78 3.11 1.93 -5.83
N ASP A 79 3.31 2.13 -7.14
CA ASP A 79 2.48 1.50 -8.19
C ASP A 79 3.02 0.13 -8.64
N ARG A 80 2.12 -0.70 -9.18
CA ARG A 80 2.40 -2.04 -9.74
C ARG A 80 3.13 -3.01 -8.81
N VAL A 81 2.79 -2.96 -7.53
CA VAL A 81 3.36 -3.81 -6.48
C VAL A 81 2.69 -5.18 -6.45
N HIS A 82 3.48 -6.24 -6.28
CA HIS A 82 2.98 -7.60 -6.07
C HIS A 82 3.14 -8.09 -4.63
N SER A 83 4.21 -7.70 -3.95
CA SER A 83 4.44 -8.06 -2.56
C SER A 83 5.23 -6.98 -1.84
N ILE A 84 5.04 -6.89 -0.53
CA ILE A 84 5.67 -5.93 0.38
C ILE A 84 6.24 -6.63 1.62
N GLU A 85 7.36 -6.13 2.12
CA GLU A 85 7.89 -6.52 3.43
C GLU A 85 8.62 -5.36 4.10
N TRP A 86 8.46 -5.24 5.42
CA TRP A 86 9.19 -4.25 6.19
C TRP A 86 10.64 -4.67 6.43
N GLY A 87 11.51 -3.68 6.49
CA GLY A 87 12.84 -3.84 7.05
C GLY A 87 13.39 -2.51 7.50
N GLU A 88 14.69 -2.47 7.79
CA GLU A 88 15.34 -1.28 8.31
C GLU A 88 16.71 -1.10 7.64
N ILE A 89 17.09 0.15 7.39
CA ILE A 89 18.46 0.54 7.02
C ILE A 89 19.01 1.38 8.16
N SER A 90 19.94 0.81 8.92
CA SER A 90 20.44 1.40 10.17
C SER A 90 19.33 1.61 11.20
N THR A 91 18.72 2.80 11.23
CA THR A 91 17.64 3.17 12.16
C THR A 91 16.42 3.72 11.42
N GLU A 92 16.45 3.71 10.10
CA GLU A 92 15.36 4.21 9.26
C GLU A 92 14.50 3.01 8.80
N PRO A 93 13.19 3.01 9.07
CA PRO A 93 12.29 2.01 8.51
C PRO A 93 12.26 2.14 6.99
N CYS A 94 12.17 1.00 6.32
CA CYS A 94 12.10 0.92 4.86
C CYS A 94 11.15 -0.19 4.43
N LEU A 95 10.55 -0.02 3.25
CA LEU A 95 9.68 -1.01 2.64
C LEU A 95 10.39 -1.65 1.45
N TYR A 96 10.52 -2.97 1.48
CA TYR A 96 10.93 -3.75 0.32
C TYR A 96 9.68 -4.15 -0.46
N TYR A 97 9.75 -4.07 -1.79
CA TYR A 97 8.61 -4.40 -2.63
C TYR A 97 9.04 -4.95 -3.99
N THR A 98 8.18 -5.75 -4.59
CA THR A 98 8.38 -6.27 -5.95
C THR A 98 7.49 -5.56 -6.95
N VAL A 99 8.05 -5.16 -8.09
CA VAL A 99 7.29 -4.57 -9.21
C VAL A 99 7.31 -5.47 -10.44
N SER A 100 6.26 -5.34 -11.25
CA SER A 100 6.14 -6.03 -12.52
C SER A 100 6.64 -5.22 -13.72
N ASP A 101 7.09 -5.95 -14.74
CA ASP A 101 7.38 -5.42 -16.06
C ASP A 101 6.08 -5.14 -16.84
N GLU A 102 6.22 -4.75 -18.12
CA GLU A 102 5.08 -4.51 -19.02
C GLU A 102 4.25 -5.77 -19.31
N LEU A 103 4.76 -6.96 -19.01
CA LEU A 103 4.11 -8.25 -19.19
C LEU A 103 3.50 -8.80 -17.89
N ALA A 104 3.39 -7.95 -16.85
CA ALA A 104 2.87 -8.30 -15.52
C ALA A 104 3.70 -9.37 -14.79
N ARG A 105 5.00 -9.48 -15.09
CA ARG A 105 5.91 -10.42 -14.42
C ARG A 105 6.73 -9.69 -13.37
N PRO A 106 6.72 -10.13 -12.09
CA PRO A 106 7.63 -9.60 -11.09
C PRO A 106 9.07 -9.79 -11.54
N TYR A 107 9.82 -8.68 -11.65
CA TYR A 107 11.18 -8.69 -12.19
C TYR A 107 12.19 -7.90 -11.38
N ARG A 108 11.75 -7.01 -10.48
CA ARG A 108 12.64 -6.24 -9.61
C ARG A 108 12.20 -6.30 -8.16
N VAL A 109 13.18 -6.34 -7.26
CA VAL A 109 13.01 -6.00 -5.85
C VAL A 109 13.57 -4.60 -5.64
N LEU A 110 12.73 -3.70 -5.14
CA LEU A 110 13.12 -2.34 -4.77
C LEU A 110 13.02 -2.15 -3.27
N ARG A 111 13.69 -1.11 -2.78
CA ARG A 111 13.61 -0.64 -1.40
C ARG A 111 13.29 0.85 -1.37
N HIS A 112 12.21 1.19 -0.70
CA HIS A 112 11.79 2.55 -0.39
C HIS A 112 12.18 2.91 1.05
N ILE A 113 12.86 4.04 1.24
CA ILE A 113 13.12 4.60 2.57
C ILE A 113 11.99 5.59 2.89
N LEU A 114 11.33 5.45 4.04
CA LEU A 114 10.16 6.26 4.38
C LEU A 114 10.49 7.77 4.35
N GLY A 115 9.60 8.56 3.76
CA GLY A 115 9.78 10.01 3.61
C GLY A 115 10.84 10.44 2.59
N SER A 116 11.50 9.50 1.91
CA SER A 116 12.32 9.80 0.74
C SER A 116 11.45 9.92 -0.52
N ARG A 117 12.01 10.40 -1.64
CA ARG A 117 11.26 10.39 -2.90
C ARG A 117 11.29 9.00 -3.48
N MET A 118 10.16 8.49 -3.97
CA MET A 118 10.09 7.18 -4.64
C MET A 118 11.08 7.01 -5.81
N ASN A 119 11.46 8.09 -6.49
CA ASN A 119 12.46 8.03 -7.57
C ASN A 119 13.88 7.74 -7.06
N ASP A 120 14.10 7.82 -5.75
CA ASP A 120 15.36 7.50 -5.07
C ASP A 120 15.39 6.05 -4.56
N ASP A 121 14.32 5.27 -4.82
CA ASP A 121 14.23 3.87 -4.41
C ASP A 121 15.34 3.02 -5.04
N ALA A 122 15.99 2.21 -4.21
CA ALA A 122 17.13 1.41 -4.63
C ALA A 122 16.67 0.06 -5.20
N ILE A 123 17.18 -0.32 -6.38
CA ILE A 123 17.05 -1.69 -6.89
C ILE A 123 17.97 -2.60 -6.09
N ILE A 124 17.40 -3.61 -5.44
CA ILE A 124 18.11 -4.61 -4.64
C ILE A 124 18.44 -5.84 -5.49
N TYR A 125 17.54 -6.20 -6.41
CA TYR A 125 17.67 -7.35 -7.31
C TYR A 125 16.88 -7.13 -8.61
N GLU A 126 17.38 -7.68 -9.72
CA GLU A 126 16.76 -7.74 -11.06
C GLU A 126 17.12 -9.06 -11.77
#